data_AF-A0A2H0XHH7-F1
#
_entry.id   AF-A0A2H0XHH7-F1
#
_cell.length_a   1.000
_cell.length_b   1.000
_cell.length_c   1.000
_cell.angle_alpha   90.00
_cell.angle_beta   90.00
_cell.angle_gamma   90.00
#
_symmetry.space_group_name_H-M   'P 1'
#
loop_
_entity.id
_entity.type
_entity.pdbx_description
1 polymer ?
#
loop_
_entity_poly.entity_id
_entity_poly.type
_entity_poly.pdbx_seq_one_letter_code
_entity_poly.pdbx_strand_id
1 'polypeptide(L)'
;MKWLLYFIVIIPASAYPLFEPADCEGNIWATQGVYISPAFIHNRFGISADYILPFGMTQLALERIAVVIPSGIGSFAFRASNFGNLIYRENEISIGYGKYYKSVRFGTFIKTLYVSTKEYGTAFAISGDIGVTAVLNVGSVWLSFRDFTSPNIGEETVGGNLMGGIYISPEDRFDIDVRIMKQQGFATSTKVFGLFHLSEFFTVRAGMNTSPRSFIVGTAFAIGNIDLAYVVVTHQELGLSHVITVGFGS
;
A
#
# COMPACT_ATOMS: atom_id res chain seq x y z
N MET A 1 18.64 26.19 -12.69
CA MET A 1 19.06 24.89 -12.14
C MET A 1 18.56 24.59 -10.72
N LYS A 2 18.38 25.58 -9.81
CA LYS A 2 17.71 25.35 -8.51
C LYS A 2 16.24 24.92 -8.61
N TRP A 3 15.54 25.29 -9.68
CA TRP A 3 14.11 25.00 -9.88
C TRP A 3 13.81 23.55 -10.31
N LEU A 4 14.77 22.84 -10.93
CA LEU A 4 14.57 21.43 -11.32
C LEU A 4 14.72 20.49 -10.11
N LEU A 5 15.52 20.90 -9.12
CA LEU A 5 15.65 20.20 -7.86
C LEU A 5 14.33 20.25 -7.07
N TYR A 6 13.55 21.34 -7.11
CA TYR A 6 12.22 21.36 -6.46
C TYR A 6 11.22 20.35 -7.03
N PHE A 7 11.42 19.82 -8.24
CA PHE A 7 10.59 18.76 -8.82
C PHE A 7 11.12 17.35 -8.55
N ILE A 8 12.40 17.22 -8.19
CA ILE A 8 13.07 15.95 -7.84
C ILE A 8 13.14 15.77 -6.30
N VAL A 9 13.03 16.87 -5.57
CA VAL A 9 13.06 16.94 -4.11
C VAL A 9 11.69 16.51 -3.62
N ILE A 10 11.67 15.27 -3.15
CA ILE A 10 10.70 14.71 -2.22
C ILE A 10 9.38 14.39 -2.92
N ILE A 11 9.28 13.17 -3.47
CA ILE A 11 8.03 12.41 -3.32
C ILE A 11 8.12 11.99 -1.85
N PRO A 12 7.49 12.72 -0.91
CA PRO A 12 7.65 12.40 0.50
C PRO A 12 7.20 10.97 0.73
N ALA A 13 7.61 10.41 1.86
CA ALA A 13 6.98 9.21 2.39
C ALA A 13 5.44 9.29 2.43
N SER A 14 4.90 10.50 2.43
CA SER A 14 3.47 10.74 2.34
C SER A 14 2.88 10.57 0.93
N ALA A 15 3.64 10.71 -0.17
CA ALA A 15 3.15 10.62 -1.56
C ALA A 15 3.20 9.20 -2.18
N TYR A 16 3.72 8.21 -1.45
CA TYR A 16 3.56 6.78 -1.78
C TYR A 16 2.14 6.34 -2.15
N PRO A 17 1.07 6.93 -1.59
CA PRO A 17 -0.30 6.55 -1.92
C PRO A 17 -0.74 6.94 -3.34
N LEU A 18 -0.05 7.89 -3.99
CA LEU A 18 -0.21 8.18 -5.42
C LEU A 18 0.38 7.06 -6.31
N PHE A 19 1.30 6.28 -5.74
CA PHE A 19 2.00 5.16 -6.36
C PHE A 19 1.64 3.81 -5.75
N GLU A 20 0.68 3.79 -4.81
CA GLU A 20 0.31 2.56 -4.11
C GLU A 20 -0.19 1.56 -5.16
N PRO A 21 0.50 0.41 -5.28
CA PRO A 21 0.23 -0.54 -6.33
C PRO A 21 -1.20 -1.04 -6.20
N ALA A 22 -1.80 -1.30 -7.36
CA ALA A 22 -3.11 -1.91 -7.41
C ALA A 22 -3.17 -3.38 -6.95
N ASP A 23 -2.04 -3.92 -6.49
CA ASP A 23 -1.92 -5.28 -5.98
C ASP A 23 -2.29 -5.45 -4.51
N CYS A 24 -2.49 -4.34 -3.78
CA CYS A 24 -3.01 -4.39 -2.43
C CYS A 24 -4.55 -4.64 -2.38
N GLU A 25 -5.19 -4.76 -3.54
CA GLU A 25 -6.59 -4.35 -3.73
C GLU A 25 -7.52 -5.52 -4.06
N GLY A 26 -6.96 -6.65 -4.51
CA GLY A 26 -7.77 -7.79 -4.94
C GLY A 26 -8.14 -8.79 -3.87
N ASN A 27 -7.37 -8.79 -2.79
CA ASN A 27 -7.66 -9.52 -1.59
C ASN A 27 -7.13 -8.63 -0.48
N ILE A 28 -7.98 -7.74 0.05
CA ILE A 28 -7.62 -6.87 1.18
C ILE A 28 -7.12 -7.68 2.40
N TRP A 29 -7.28 -9.00 2.38
CA TRP A 29 -6.81 -9.93 3.40
C TRP A 29 -5.48 -10.61 3.08
N ALA A 30 -4.94 -10.40 1.89
CA ALA A 30 -3.59 -10.83 1.58
C ALA A 30 -2.57 -9.94 2.30
N THR A 31 -1.42 -10.51 2.62
CA THR A 31 -0.45 -9.89 3.55
C THR A 31 0.03 -8.51 3.11
N GLN A 32 0.08 -8.22 1.81
CA GLN A 32 0.45 -6.91 1.28
C GLN A 32 -0.55 -5.81 1.63
N GLY A 33 -1.80 -6.15 1.96
CA GLY A 33 -2.85 -5.20 2.36
C GLY A 33 -2.47 -4.38 3.59
N VAL A 34 -1.54 -4.86 4.44
CA VAL A 34 -1.06 -4.12 5.61
C VAL A 34 -0.34 -2.80 5.28
N TYR A 35 0.06 -2.59 4.03
CA TYR A 35 0.55 -1.29 3.56
C TYR A 35 -0.57 -0.28 3.30
N ILE A 36 -1.79 -0.72 2.98
CA ILE A 36 -2.97 0.16 2.86
C ILE A 36 -3.48 0.52 4.26
N SER A 37 -3.76 -0.51 5.05
CA SER A 37 -4.46 -0.35 6.33
C SER A 37 -3.92 -1.33 7.37
N PRO A 38 -3.61 -0.86 8.58
CA PRO A 38 -3.30 -1.74 9.70
C PRO A 38 -4.45 -2.70 10.04
N ALA A 39 -5.70 -2.39 9.72
CA ALA A 39 -6.84 -3.28 9.97
C ALA A 39 -6.85 -4.53 9.07
N PHE A 40 -5.98 -4.56 8.05
CA PHE A 40 -5.81 -5.72 7.17
C PHE A 40 -4.79 -6.73 7.72
N ILE A 41 -4.20 -6.48 8.90
CA ILE A 41 -3.46 -7.50 9.65
C ILE A 41 -4.44 -8.67 9.95
N HIS A 42 -4.21 -9.81 9.30
CA HIS A 42 -5.09 -10.98 9.33
C HIS A 42 -4.66 -12.02 10.38
N ASN A 43 -5.57 -12.91 10.77
CA ASN A 43 -5.31 -13.94 11.78
C ASN A 43 -4.78 -15.26 11.20
N ARG A 44 -3.82 -15.15 10.29
CA ARG A 44 -3.22 -16.26 9.55
C ARG A 44 -1.75 -15.95 9.29
N PHE A 45 -0.92 -16.98 9.11
CA PHE A 45 0.46 -16.72 8.70
C PHE A 45 0.49 -16.26 7.25
N GLY A 46 1.26 -15.23 6.97
CA GLY A 46 1.46 -14.78 5.61
C GLY A 46 2.70 -13.92 5.47
N ILE A 47 3.28 -13.96 4.28
CA ILE A 47 4.41 -13.14 3.84
C ILE A 47 4.09 -12.61 2.45
N SER A 48 4.51 -11.39 2.18
CA SER A 48 4.43 -10.80 0.85
C SER A 48 5.65 -9.95 0.57
N ALA A 49 6.04 -9.88 -0.69
CA ALA A 49 7.07 -8.99 -1.19
C ALA A 49 6.61 -8.32 -2.47
N ASP A 50 6.92 -7.04 -2.61
CA ASP A 50 6.59 -6.25 -3.80
C ASP A 50 7.85 -5.62 -4.39
N TYR A 51 7.88 -5.59 -5.72
CA TYR A 51 8.80 -4.76 -6.49
C TYR A 51 7.99 -3.84 -7.40
N ILE A 52 8.12 -2.53 -7.16
CA ILE A 52 7.40 -1.49 -7.89
C ILE A 52 8.43 -0.66 -8.65
N LEU A 53 8.20 -0.49 -9.94
CA LEU A 53 9.03 0.29 -10.84
C LEU A 53 8.19 1.43 -11.43
N PRO A 54 8.10 2.58 -10.74
CA PRO A 54 7.37 3.73 -11.22
C PRO A 54 7.95 4.22 -12.55
N PHE A 55 7.11 4.41 -13.56
CA PHE A 55 7.49 5.00 -14.85
C PHE A 55 8.63 4.24 -15.59
N GLY A 56 8.87 2.98 -15.25
CA GLY A 56 10.01 2.22 -15.76
C GLY A 56 11.38 2.69 -15.23
N MET A 57 11.41 3.54 -14.20
CA MET A 57 12.63 4.16 -13.67
C MET A 57 13.17 3.39 -12.46
N THR A 58 14.32 2.76 -12.61
CA THR A 58 14.99 2.01 -11.53
C THR A 58 15.46 2.92 -10.40
N GLN A 59 15.67 4.20 -10.68
CA GLN A 59 16.02 5.22 -9.69
C GLN A 59 14.88 5.51 -8.71
N LEU A 60 13.64 5.15 -9.06
CA LEU A 60 12.43 5.33 -8.25
C LEU A 60 11.86 3.99 -7.78
N ALA A 61 12.64 2.91 -7.85
CA ALA A 61 12.16 1.59 -7.44
C ALA A 61 11.73 1.61 -5.95
N LEU A 62 10.63 0.92 -5.67
CA LEU A 62 10.13 0.67 -4.32
C LEU A 62 10.07 -0.83 -4.08
N GLU A 63 10.80 -1.26 -3.07
CA GLU A 63 10.85 -2.63 -2.58
C GLU A 63 10.09 -2.71 -1.26
N ARG A 64 9.26 -3.73 -1.09
CA ARG A 64 8.47 -3.93 0.13
C ARG A 64 8.49 -5.38 0.57
N ILE A 65 8.42 -5.59 1.88
CA ILE A 65 8.18 -6.89 2.48
C ILE A 65 7.24 -6.73 3.67
N ALA A 66 6.23 -7.60 3.76
CA ALA A 66 5.36 -7.68 4.91
C ALA A 66 5.22 -9.12 5.39
N VAL A 67 5.13 -9.30 6.70
CA VAL A 67 4.93 -10.59 7.38
C VAL A 67 3.84 -10.42 8.42
N VAL A 68 2.92 -11.37 8.49
CA VAL A 68 1.88 -11.46 9.52
C VAL A 68 1.98 -12.79 10.24
N ILE A 69 1.98 -12.75 11.56
CA ILE A 69 2.13 -13.91 12.45
C ILE A 69 0.95 -13.93 13.42
N PRO A 70 0.05 -14.93 13.35
CA PRO A 70 -1.06 -15.05 14.27
C PRO A 70 -0.59 -15.50 15.66
N SER A 71 -1.34 -15.10 16.69
CA SER A 71 -1.11 -15.48 18.08
C SER A 71 -2.45 -15.64 18.82
N GLY A 72 -2.43 -16.19 20.04
CA GLY A 72 -3.65 -16.36 20.84
C GLY A 72 -4.34 -15.05 21.26
N ILE A 73 -3.62 -13.91 21.21
CA ILE A 73 -4.15 -12.60 21.64
C ILE A 73 -4.49 -11.67 20.47
N GLY A 74 -4.19 -12.05 19.23
CA GLY A 74 -4.28 -11.20 18.04
C GLY A 74 -3.19 -11.59 17.05
N SER A 75 -2.81 -10.69 16.15
CA SER A 75 -1.80 -10.99 15.13
C SER A 75 -0.76 -9.88 15.10
N PHE A 76 0.50 -10.28 15.03
CA PHE A 76 1.62 -9.35 14.89
C PHE A 76 1.94 -9.20 13.42
N ALA A 77 2.36 -8.01 13.03
CA ALA A 77 2.81 -7.73 11.69
C ALA A 77 4.15 -7.02 11.71
N PHE A 78 4.99 -7.34 10.74
CA PHE A 78 6.20 -6.62 10.42
C PHE A 78 6.10 -6.17 8.98
N ARG A 79 6.51 -4.94 8.69
CA ARG A 79 6.69 -4.50 7.30
C ARG A 79 7.91 -3.61 7.17
N ALA A 80 8.59 -3.70 6.04
CA ALA A 80 9.75 -2.88 5.72
C ALA A 80 9.74 -2.47 4.26
N SER A 81 10.17 -1.25 3.95
CA SER A 81 10.26 -0.79 2.57
C SER A 81 11.52 0.03 2.33
N ASN A 82 12.00 -0.02 1.09
CA ASN A 82 13.14 0.74 0.59
C ASN A 82 12.75 1.40 -0.73
N PHE A 83 12.83 2.73 -0.78
CA PHE A 83 12.54 3.54 -1.96
C PHE A 83 13.80 4.26 -2.44
N GLY A 84 14.00 4.30 -3.75
CA GLY A 84 15.01 5.14 -4.38
C GLY A 84 16.34 4.42 -4.65
N ASN A 85 17.44 5.15 -4.56
CA ASN A 85 18.77 4.72 -4.96
C ASN A 85 19.89 5.29 -4.05
N LEU A 86 21.14 5.28 -4.52
CA LEU A 86 22.29 5.78 -3.76
C LEU A 86 22.34 7.31 -3.59
N ILE A 87 21.61 8.06 -4.42
CA ILE A 87 21.54 9.53 -4.36
C ILE A 87 20.48 9.95 -3.36
N TYR A 88 19.31 9.31 -3.40
CA TYR A 88 18.17 9.56 -2.54
C TYR A 88 17.53 8.24 -2.14
N ARG A 89 17.38 8.02 -0.84
CA ARG A 89 16.82 6.78 -0.31
C ARG A 89 15.89 7.06 0.85
N GLU A 90 14.75 6.39 0.86
CA GLU A 90 13.84 6.35 2.00
C GLU A 90 13.67 4.91 2.47
N ASN A 91 13.65 4.71 3.78
CA ASN A 91 13.39 3.43 4.40
C ASN A 91 12.29 3.56 5.44
N GLU A 92 11.39 2.58 5.47
CA GLU A 92 10.41 2.39 6.53
C GLU A 92 10.64 1.02 7.18
N ILE A 93 10.62 0.97 8.50
CA ILE A 93 10.53 -0.29 9.26
C ILE A 93 9.40 -0.12 10.26
N SER A 94 8.47 -1.08 10.29
CA SER A 94 7.27 -0.99 11.10
C SER A 94 6.93 -2.30 11.79
N ILE A 95 6.46 -2.20 13.03
CA ILE A 95 5.88 -3.32 13.78
C ILE A 95 4.44 -2.96 14.11
N GLY A 96 3.54 -3.90 13.89
CA GLY A 96 2.12 -3.71 14.05
C GLY A 96 1.45 -4.83 14.82
N TYR A 97 0.24 -4.52 15.27
CA TYR A 97 -0.63 -5.45 15.96
C TYR A 97 -2.05 -5.27 15.45
N GLY A 98 -2.69 -6.38 15.11
CA GLY A 98 -4.07 -6.46 14.66
C GLY A 98 -4.91 -7.33 15.59
N LYS A 99 -6.18 -6.97 15.75
CA LYS A 99 -7.14 -7.76 16.51
C LYS A 99 -8.48 -7.81 15.80
N TYR A 100 -9.09 -8.98 15.80
CA TYR A 100 -10.44 -9.21 15.31
C TYR A 100 -11.39 -9.41 16.49
N TYR A 101 -12.51 -8.69 16.47
CA TYR A 101 -13.58 -8.82 17.45
C TYR A 101 -14.95 -8.74 16.75
N LYS A 102 -15.72 -9.83 16.83
CA LYS A 102 -16.99 -9.99 16.09
C LYS A 102 -16.74 -9.69 14.61
N SER A 103 -17.46 -8.75 14.01
CA SER A 103 -17.28 -8.37 12.60
C SER A 103 -16.36 -7.15 12.42
N VAL A 104 -15.55 -6.79 13.41
CA VAL A 104 -14.68 -5.61 13.34
C VAL A 104 -13.22 -6.00 13.51
N ARG A 105 -12.36 -5.50 12.63
CA ARG A 105 -10.90 -5.60 12.71
C ARG A 105 -10.32 -4.25 13.06
N PHE A 106 -9.37 -4.24 13.97
CA PHE A 106 -8.57 -3.07 14.32
C PHE A 106 -7.11 -3.40 14.10
N GLY A 107 -6.33 -2.41 13.72
CA GLY A 107 -4.89 -2.56 13.73
C GLY A 107 -4.17 -1.25 13.94
N THR A 108 -2.90 -1.38 14.32
CA THR A 108 -1.98 -0.26 14.49
C THR A 108 -0.58 -0.67 14.04
N PHE A 109 0.20 0.30 13.56
CA PHE A 109 1.64 0.18 13.38
C PHE A 109 2.35 1.31 14.12
N ILE A 110 3.51 1.00 14.69
CA ILE A 110 4.54 1.98 15.03
C ILE A 110 5.65 1.81 14.00
N LYS A 111 6.13 2.92 13.45
CA LYS A 111 7.10 2.90 12.36
C LYS A 111 8.24 3.88 12.54
N THR A 112 9.40 3.49 12.05
CA THR A 112 10.58 4.33 11.92
C THR A 112 10.76 4.68 10.45
N LEU A 113 10.87 5.98 10.19
CA LEU A 113 11.14 6.55 8.88
C LEU A 113 12.59 7.02 8.86
N TYR A 114 13.30 6.70 7.79
CA TYR A 114 14.68 7.13 7.58
C TYR A 114 14.86 7.62 6.15
N VAL A 115 15.41 8.83 6.00
CA VAL A 115 15.71 9.44 4.71
C VAL A 115 17.21 9.70 4.64
N SER A 116 17.81 9.43 3.49
CA SER A 116 19.21 9.68 3.21
C SER A 116 19.38 10.30 1.84
N THR A 117 20.10 11.41 1.79
CA THR A 117 20.47 12.08 0.54
C THR A 117 21.98 12.30 0.51
N LYS A 118 22.64 11.91 -0.58
CA LYS A 118 24.12 11.90 -0.68
C LYS A 118 24.78 13.23 -0.28
N GLU A 119 24.16 14.36 -0.64
CA GLU A 119 24.71 15.70 -0.38
C GLU A 119 24.10 16.42 0.83
N TYR A 120 22.97 15.93 1.36
CA TYR A 120 22.21 16.61 2.42
C TYR A 120 22.14 15.82 3.74
N GLY A 121 22.76 14.64 3.79
CA GLY A 121 22.86 13.84 5.00
C GLY A 121 21.65 12.93 5.22
N THR A 122 21.31 12.72 6.49
CA THR A 122 20.30 11.73 6.90
C THR A 122 19.37 12.30 7.94
N ALA A 123 18.10 11.90 7.89
CA ALA A 123 17.09 12.26 8.87
C ALA A 123 16.28 11.04 9.30
N PHE A 124 15.75 11.07 10.51
CA PHE A 124 14.94 10.00 11.09
C PHE A 124 13.68 10.57 11.75
N ALA A 125 12.61 9.81 11.72
CA ALA A 125 11.36 10.12 12.41
C ALA A 125 10.66 8.85 12.92
N ILE A 126 9.79 9.01 13.92
CA ILE A 126 8.88 7.97 14.38
C ILE A 126 7.45 8.39 14.06
N SER A 127 6.66 7.47 13.52
CA SER A 127 5.24 7.69 13.29
C SER A 127 4.40 6.49 13.69
N GLY A 128 3.10 6.60 13.48
CA GLY A 128 2.18 5.50 13.61
C GLY A 128 1.08 5.54 12.56
N ASP A 129 0.50 4.37 12.34
CA ASP A 129 -0.68 4.18 11.50
C ASP A 129 -1.76 3.50 12.33
N ILE A 130 -3.02 3.86 12.08
CA ILE A 130 -4.18 3.19 12.68
C ILE A 130 -5.18 2.80 11.60
N GLY A 131 -5.96 1.74 11.85
CA GLY A 131 -7.00 1.31 10.93
C GLY A 131 -8.13 0.55 11.62
N VAL A 132 -9.30 0.63 11.01
CA VAL A 132 -10.48 -0.16 11.37
C VAL A 132 -11.18 -0.68 10.12
N THR A 133 -11.72 -1.89 10.19
CA THR A 133 -12.53 -2.50 9.13
C THR A 133 -13.75 -3.16 9.74
N ALA A 134 -14.94 -2.83 9.24
CA ALA A 134 -16.18 -3.55 9.51
C ALA A 134 -16.45 -4.54 8.37
N VAL A 135 -16.54 -5.82 8.70
CA VAL A 135 -16.89 -6.91 7.79
C VAL A 135 -18.41 -7.04 7.75
N LEU A 136 -18.95 -7.05 6.53
CA LEU A 136 -20.36 -7.16 6.22
C LEU A 136 -20.61 -8.48 5.48
N ASN A 137 -21.87 -8.86 5.29
CA ASN A 137 -22.22 -10.12 4.62
C ASN A 137 -21.69 -10.23 3.18
N VAL A 138 -21.61 -9.11 2.47
CA VAL A 138 -21.24 -9.04 1.04
C VAL A 138 -19.95 -8.26 0.81
N GLY A 139 -19.16 -8.00 1.86
CA GLY A 139 -17.99 -7.14 1.71
C GLY A 139 -17.46 -6.54 3.01
N SER A 140 -16.85 -5.37 2.93
CA SER A 140 -16.34 -4.63 4.08
C SER A 140 -16.27 -3.13 3.82
N VAL A 141 -16.29 -2.37 4.91
CA VAL A 141 -16.00 -0.93 4.91
C VAL A 141 -14.83 -0.69 5.85
N TRP A 142 -13.90 0.15 5.45
CA TRP A 142 -12.69 0.37 6.23
C TRP A 142 -12.23 1.82 6.17
N LEU A 143 -11.45 2.19 7.20
CA LEU A 143 -10.81 3.49 7.34
C LEU A 143 -9.41 3.27 7.91
N SER A 144 -8.44 4.00 7.40
CA SER A 144 -7.07 4.02 7.88
C SER A 144 -6.53 5.44 7.90
N PHE A 145 -5.73 5.74 8.91
CA PHE A 145 -4.96 6.96 9.00
C PHE A 145 -3.49 6.58 9.16
N ARG A 146 -2.72 6.80 8.09
CA ARG A 146 -1.27 6.63 8.08
C ARG A 146 -0.57 7.93 8.43
N ASP A 147 0.55 7.82 9.11
CA ASP A 147 1.32 8.97 9.61
C ASP A 147 0.48 9.93 10.47
N PHE A 148 -0.39 9.38 11.33
CA PHE A 148 -1.36 10.19 12.09
C PHE A 148 -0.68 11.16 13.07
N THR A 149 0.59 10.91 13.42
CA THR A 149 1.39 11.81 14.27
C THR A 149 2.02 12.97 13.49
N SER A 150 1.97 12.93 12.16
CA SER A 150 2.57 13.92 11.24
C SER A 150 3.98 14.35 11.67
N PRO A 151 4.94 13.41 11.76
CA PRO A 151 6.25 13.71 12.33
C PRO A 151 7.08 14.59 11.39
N ASN A 152 8.07 15.28 11.95
CA ASN A 152 9.06 15.98 11.17
C ASN A 152 10.24 15.06 10.85
N ILE A 153 10.67 15.06 9.59
CA ILE A 153 11.88 14.39 9.12
C ILE A 153 12.81 15.43 8.50
N GLY A 154 13.86 15.80 9.23
CA GLY A 154 14.65 16.99 8.90
C GLY A 154 13.80 18.25 9.10
N GLU A 155 13.69 19.07 8.06
CA GLU A 155 12.88 20.30 8.07
C GLU A 155 11.47 20.12 7.51
N GLU A 156 11.12 18.91 7.07
CA GLU A 156 9.86 18.62 6.39
C GLU A 156 8.89 17.86 7.29
N THR A 157 7.62 18.26 7.26
CA THR A 157 6.55 17.52 7.95
C THR A 157 6.01 16.41 7.06
N VAL A 158 6.05 15.18 7.54
CA VAL A 158 5.42 14.04 6.87
C VAL A 158 3.91 14.19 7.01
N GLY A 159 3.26 14.62 5.92
CA GLY A 159 1.81 14.81 5.88
C GLY A 159 1.07 13.49 6.11
N GLY A 160 0.11 13.52 7.03
CA GLY A 160 -0.78 12.38 7.26
C GLY A 160 -1.63 12.01 6.04
N ASN A 161 -1.95 10.72 5.91
CA ASN A 161 -2.82 10.19 4.85
C ASN A 161 -4.05 9.50 5.45
N LEU A 162 -5.23 10.07 5.20
CA LEU A 162 -6.51 9.46 5.54
C LEU A 162 -7.06 8.74 4.32
N MET A 163 -7.31 7.44 4.47
CA MET A 163 -7.85 6.60 3.41
C MET A 163 -9.02 5.80 3.93
N GLY A 164 -10.06 5.66 3.12
CA GLY A 164 -11.18 4.78 3.43
C GLY A 164 -11.72 4.14 2.16
N GLY A 165 -12.39 3.02 2.32
CA GLY A 165 -12.90 2.28 1.17
C GLY A 165 -14.00 1.30 1.51
N ILE A 166 -14.61 0.81 0.44
CA ILE A 166 -15.61 -0.22 0.45
C ILE A 166 -15.14 -1.30 -0.51
N TYR A 167 -15.08 -2.53 -0.02
CA TYR A 167 -14.86 -3.71 -0.82
C TYR A 167 -16.16 -4.51 -0.84
N ILE A 168 -16.60 -4.95 -2.01
CA ILE A 168 -17.84 -5.71 -2.20
C ILE A 168 -17.52 -6.94 -3.05
N SER A 169 -17.97 -8.10 -2.58
CA SER A 169 -17.90 -9.37 -3.29
C SER A 169 -19.33 -9.89 -3.45
N PRO A 170 -20.09 -9.37 -4.42
CA PRO A 170 -21.49 -9.75 -4.62
C PRO A 170 -21.66 -11.19 -5.14
N GLU A 171 -20.68 -11.68 -5.90
CA GLU A 171 -20.66 -13.01 -6.53
C GLU A 171 -19.24 -13.56 -6.51
N ASP A 172 -19.09 -14.90 -6.53
CA ASP A 172 -17.78 -15.57 -6.48
C ASP A 172 -16.84 -15.23 -7.66
N ARG A 173 -17.35 -14.58 -8.71
CA ARG A 173 -16.62 -14.29 -9.96
C ARG A 173 -16.19 -12.85 -10.09
N PHE A 174 -16.69 -11.96 -9.23
CA PHE A 174 -16.46 -10.55 -9.39
C PHE A 174 -16.45 -9.79 -8.06
N ASP A 175 -15.38 -9.02 -7.85
CA ASP A 175 -15.29 -8.09 -6.72
C ASP A 175 -15.10 -6.65 -7.21
N ILE A 176 -15.54 -5.72 -6.36
CA ILE A 176 -15.33 -4.28 -6.54
C ILE A 176 -14.65 -3.73 -5.29
N ASP A 177 -13.63 -2.90 -5.48
CA ASP A 177 -13.09 -2.04 -4.45
C ASP A 177 -13.20 -0.56 -4.88
N VAL A 178 -13.73 0.26 -3.96
CA VAL A 178 -13.80 1.72 -4.12
C VAL A 178 -13.10 2.37 -2.94
N ARG A 179 -12.20 3.29 -3.24
CA ARG A 179 -11.37 3.98 -2.27
C ARG A 179 -11.40 5.49 -2.44
N ILE A 180 -11.33 6.18 -1.31
CA ILE A 180 -11.13 7.61 -1.24
C ILE A 180 -9.92 7.87 -0.35
N MET A 181 -9.06 8.75 -0.82
CA MET A 181 -7.82 9.09 -0.15
C MET A 181 -7.68 10.61 -0.08
N LYS A 182 -7.31 11.10 1.10
CA LYS A 182 -6.96 12.49 1.34
C LYS A 182 -5.63 12.56 2.06
N GLN A 183 -4.67 13.20 1.38
CA GLN A 183 -3.39 13.56 1.94
C GLN A 183 -3.29 15.09 2.05
N GLN A 184 -2.60 15.57 3.08
CA GLN A 184 -2.31 16.99 3.23
C GLN A 184 -1.46 17.49 2.04
N GLY A 185 -1.85 18.62 1.45
CA GLY A 185 -1.15 19.22 0.30
C GLY A 185 -1.56 18.67 -1.08
N PHE A 186 -2.33 17.58 -1.15
CA PHE A 186 -2.76 16.97 -2.41
C PHE A 186 -4.27 17.00 -2.61
N ALA A 187 -4.69 16.91 -3.88
CA ALA A 187 -6.10 16.71 -4.22
C ALA A 187 -6.60 15.37 -3.68
N THR A 188 -7.89 15.31 -3.32
CA THR A 188 -8.52 14.04 -2.94
C THR A 188 -8.47 13.09 -4.14
N SER A 189 -8.01 11.86 -3.93
CA SER A 189 -8.03 10.83 -4.95
C SER A 189 -9.12 9.82 -4.69
N THR A 190 -9.74 9.36 -5.76
CA THR A 190 -10.70 8.26 -5.76
C THR A 190 -10.17 7.17 -6.66
N LYS A 191 -10.14 5.95 -6.16
CA LYS A 191 -9.75 4.75 -6.91
C LYS A 191 -10.93 3.81 -6.99
N VAL A 192 -11.16 3.24 -8.17
CA VAL A 192 -12.16 2.19 -8.40
C VAL A 192 -11.48 1.04 -9.10
N PHE A 193 -11.69 -0.17 -8.59
CA PHE A 193 -11.03 -1.37 -9.05
C PHE A 193 -12.01 -2.54 -9.14
N GLY A 194 -11.97 -3.26 -10.25
CA GLY A 194 -12.76 -4.46 -10.49
C GLY A 194 -11.87 -5.69 -10.64
N LEU A 195 -12.28 -6.79 -10.04
CA LEU A 195 -11.59 -8.07 -10.05
C LEU A 195 -12.46 -9.12 -10.69
N PHE A 196 -11.96 -9.78 -11.71
CA PHE A 196 -12.67 -10.79 -12.48
C PHE A 196 -11.98 -12.15 -12.27
N HIS A 197 -12.60 -13.02 -11.48
CA HIS A 197 -12.09 -14.36 -11.22
C HIS A 197 -12.49 -15.28 -12.37
N LEU A 198 -11.58 -15.46 -13.33
CA LEU A 198 -11.81 -16.31 -14.49
C LEU A 198 -11.70 -17.79 -14.14
N SER A 199 -10.99 -18.10 -13.06
CA SER A 199 -10.92 -19.42 -12.41
C SER A 199 -10.47 -19.25 -10.96
N GLU A 200 -10.43 -20.36 -10.20
CA GLU A 200 -9.91 -20.37 -8.82
C GLU A 200 -8.44 -19.92 -8.72
N PHE A 201 -7.67 -20.08 -9.79
CA PHE A 201 -6.23 -19.77 -9.81
C PHE A 201 -5.89 -18.56 -10.67
N PHE A 202 -6.83 -17.94 -11.39
CA PHE A 202 -6.53 -16.85 -12.32
C PHE A 202 -7.55 -15.72 -12.23
N THR A 203 -7.05 -14.52 -11.94
CA THR A 203 -7.84 -13.29 -11.81
C THR A 203 -7.31 -12.21 -12.75
N VAL A 204 -8.22 -11.58 -13.49
CA VAL A 204 -7.94 -10.38 -14.27
C VAL A 204 -8.44 -9.16 -13.50
N ARG A 205 -7.71 -8.05 -13.62
CA ARG A 205 -7.94 -6.85 -12.82
C ARG A 205 -7.92 -5.61 -13.69
N ALA A 206 -8.83 -4.68 -13.42
CA ALA A 206 -8.87 -3.39 -14.10
C ALA A 206 -9.40 -2.30 -13.18
N GLY A 207 -8.92 -1.07 -13.36
CA GLY A 207 -9.45 0.06 -12.62
C GLY A 207 -8.89 1.40 -13.04
N MET A 208 -9.22 2.41 -12.25
CA MET A 208 -8.81 3.79 -12.49
C MET A 208 -8.61 4.56 -11.19
N ASN A 209 -7.80 5.61 -11.27
CA ASN A 209 -7.59 6.58 -10.20
C ASN A 209 -7.85 7.99 -10.74
N THR A 210 -8.41 8.89 -9.92
CA THR A 210 -8.76 10.25 -10.35
C THR A 210 -7.64 11.27 -10.18
N SER A 211 -6.71 11.07 -9.25
CA SER A 211 -5.62 12.01 -8.97
C SER A 211 -4.32 11.31 -8.51
N PRO A 212 -3.28 11.20 -9.37
CA PRO A 212 -3.31 11.54 -10.80
C PRO A 212 -4.25 10.62 -11.57
N ARG A 213 -4.73 11.08 -12.73
CA ARG A 213 -5.54 10.26 -13.62
C ARG A 213 -4.71 9.11 -14.15
N SER A 214 -5.09 7.89 -13.80
CA SER A 214 -4.44 6.67 -14.27
C SER A 214 -5.45 5.58 -14.55
N PHE A 215 -5.11 4.72 -15.52
CA PHE A 215 -5.72 3.42 -15.72
C PHE A 215 -4.81 2.35 -15.17
N ILE A 216 -5.43 1.27 -14.74
CA ILE A 216 -4.76 0.16 -14.08
C ILE A 216 -5.27 -1.12 -14.73
N VAL A 217 -4.35 -2.00 -15.11
CA VAL A 217 -4.66 -3.35 -15.61
C VAL A 217 -3.68 -4.32 -14.99
N GLY A 218 -4.15 -5.52 -14.63
CA GLY A 218 -3.25 -6.54 -14.10
C GLY A 218 -3.85 -7.93 -14.11
N THR A 219 -3.03 -8.87 -13.68
CA THR A 219 -3.37 -10.29 -13.57
C THR A 219 -2.80 -10.85 -12.29
N ALA A 220 -3.47 -11.83 -11.71
CA ALA A 220 -2.96 -12.59 -10.58
C ALA A 220 -3.21 -14.08 -10.72
N PHE A 221 -2.28 -14.85 -10.17
CA PHE A 221 -2.29 -16.30 -10.13
C PHE A 221 -2.21 -16.80 -8.70
N ALA A 222 -3.14 -17.67 -8.30
CA ALA A 222 -3.12 -18.35 -7.01
C ALA A 222 -2.78 -19.82 -7.21
N ILE A 223 -1.59 -20.25 -6.79
CA ILE A 223 -1.06 -21.60 -6.97
C ILE A 223 -0.77 -22.21 -5.60
N GLY A 224 -1.76 -22.94 -5.07
CA GLY A 224 -1.70 -23.47 -3.71
C GLY A 224 -1.64 -22.34 -2.69
N ASN A 225 -0.53 -22.25 -1.96
CA ASN A 225 -0.31 -21.22 -0.94
C ASN A 225 0.46 -20.00 -1.46
N ILE A 226 0.73 -19.93 -2.77
CA ILE A 226 1.48 -18.85 -3.41
C ILE A 226 0.52 -17.99 -4.23
N ASP A 227 0.63 -16.67 -4.05
CA ASP A 227 -0.04 -15.69 -4.87
C ASP A 227 0.99 -14.90 -5.67
N LEU A 228 0.79 -14.77 -6.98
CA LEU A 228 1.61 -13.97 -7.86
C LEU A 228 0.74 -12.92 -8.53
N ALA A 229 1.18 -11.67 -8.56
CA ALA A 229 0.46 -10.63 -9.27
C ALA A 229 1.40 -9.75 -10.07
N TYR A 230 0.88 -9.27 -11.20
CA TYR A 230 1.52 -8.30 -12.06
C TYR A 230 0.51 -7.24 -12.47
N VAL A 231 0.85 -5.98 -12.21
CA VAL A 231 0.01 -4.83 -12.53
C VAL A 231 0.80 -3.79 -13.31
N VAL A 232 0.12 -3.18 -14.27
CA VAL A 232 0.58 -2.02 -15.02
C VAL A 232 -0.34 -0.84 -14.72
N VAL A 233 0.27 0.30 -14.38
CA VAL A 233 -0.42 1.57 -14.14
C VAL A 233 0.04 2.60 -15.17
N THR A 234 -0.90 3.28 -15.81
CA THR A 234 -0.58 4.34 -16.78
C THR A 234 -0.43 5.69 -16.09
N HIS A 235 0.53 6.50 -16.49
CA HIS A 235 0.58 7.92 -16.16
C HIS A 235 0.53 8.76 -17.43
N GLN A 236 -0.29 9.81 -17.45
CA GLN A 236 -0.53 10.61 -18.67
C GLN A 236 0.76 11.18 -19.28
N GLU A 237 1.72 11.55 -18.44
CA GLU A 237 2.95 12.23 -18.87
C GLU A 237 4.22 11.39 -18.68
N LEU A 238 4.23 10.46 -17.73
CA LEU A 238 5.47 9.85 -17.22
C LEU A 238 5.66 8.40 -17.69
N GLY A 239 4.67 7.82 -18.37
CA GLY A 239 4.74 6.47 -18.90
C GLY A 239 4.11 5.41 -17.99
N LEU A 240 4.60 4.18 -18.08
CA LEU A 240 4.02 3.02 -17.39
C LEU A 240 4.79 2.71 -16.11
N SER A 241 4.04 2.43 -15.05
CA SER A 241 4.59 1.84 -13.83
C SER A 241 4.27 0.36 -13.79
N HIS A 242 5.23 -0.43 -13.34
CA HIS A 242 5.11 -1.88 -13.22
C HIS A 242 5.15 -2.30 -11.76
N VAL A 243 4.33 -3.28 -11.41
CA VAL A 243 4.26 -3.84 -10.06
C VAL A 243 4.31 -5.34 -10.19
N ILE A 244 5.17 -5.97 -9.40
CA ILE A 244 5.18 -7.41 -9.18
C ILE A 244 4.97 -7.64 -7.69
N THR A 245 4.02 -8.49 -7.35
CA THR A 245 3.77 -8.94 -5.97
C THR A 245 3.88 -10.45 -5.90
N VAL A 246 4.56 -10.93 -4.86
CA VAL A 246 4.62 -12.34 -4.49
C VAL A 246 4.11 -12.48 -3.06
N GLY A 247 3.11 -13.31 -2.86
CA GLY A 247 2.55 -13.66 -1.57
C GLY A 247 2.74 -15.15 -1.28
N PHE A 248 2.89 -15.48 0.00
CA PHE A 248 2.77 -16.84 0.50
C PHE A 248 2.02 -16.84 1.82
N GLY A 249 1.07 -17.75 2.01
CA GLY A 249 0.33 -17.82 3.27
C GLY A 249 -0.48 -19.10 3.44
N SER A 250 -1.00 -19.29 4.66
CA SER A 250 -1.85 -20.42 5.06
C SER A 250 -3.10 -19.92 5.76
#